data_AF-A0A4U5ZHQ1-F1
#
_entry.id   AF-A0A4U5ZHQ1-F1
#
_cell.length_a   1.000
_cell.length_b   1.000
_cell.length_c   1.000
_cell.angle_alpha   90.00
_cell.angle_beta   90.00
_cell.angle_gamma   90.00
#
_symmetry.space_group_name_H-M   'P 1'
#
loop_
_entity.id
_entity.type
_entity.pdbx_description
1 polymer ?
#
loop_
_entity_poly.entity_id
_entity_poly.type
_entity_poly.pdbx_seq_one_letter_code
_entity_poly.pdbx_strand_id
1 'polypeptide(L)'
;MYERFGRDELIQEPEIPEEGESLWAAFWLLNRRRPQGMNGPQPLTYAEIASWSHLTGEILLREEITIITDMDDAYLDALAKEREAQRVANEKPKA
;
A
#
# COMPACT_ATOMS: atom_id res chain seq x y z
N MET A 1 21.46 2.53 -1.51
CA MET A 1 20.63 1.89 -2.56
C MET A 1 19.33 2.70 -2.73
N TYR A 2 19.41 4.01 -3.04
CA TYR A 2 18.22 4.86 -3.28
C TYR A 2 18.48 5.96 -4.34
N GLU A 3 19.53 5.82 -5.17
CA GLU A 3 19.89 6.85 -6.17
C GLU A 3 18.98 6.90 -7.40
N ARG A 4 17.94 6.05 -7.49
CA ARG A 4 17.22 5.82 -8.76
C ARG A 4 16.28 6.96 -9.17
N PHE A 5 15.85 7.84 -8.27
CA PHE A 5 14.75 8.77 -8.56
C PHE A 5 15.02 10.27 -8.37
N GLY A 6 16.21 10.69 -7.89
CA GLY A 6 16.59 12.11 -7.85
C GLY A 6 15.59 13.02 -7.12
N ARG A 7 14.84 12.47 -6.17
CA ARG A 7 13.80 13.14 -5.38
C ARG A 7 13.92 12.80 -3.89
N ASP A 8 15.15 12.62 -3.41
CA ASP A 8 15.41 12.31 -1.99
C ASP A 8 14.84 13.39 -1.05
N GLU A 9 14.68 14.62 -1.53
CA GLU A 9 14.20 15.76 -0.74
C GLU A 9 12.67 15.79 -0.50
N LEU A 10 11.89 14.94 -1.19
CA LEU A 10 10.42 15.01 -1.16
C LEU A 10 9.73 13.84 -0.43
N ILE A 11 10.48 12.80 -0.06
CA ILE A 11 9.92 11.68 0.69
C ILE A 11 10.22 11.95 2.16
N GLN A 12 9.38 12.75 2.80
CA GLN A 12 9.34 12.74 4.26
C GLN A 12 8.79 11.38 4.67
N GLU A 13 9.56 10.61 5.42
CA GLU A 13 9.04 9.41 6.06
C GLU A 13 7.83 9.84 6.90
N PRO A 14 6.66 9.22 6.71
CA PRO A 14 5.50 9.58 7.50
C PRO A 14 5.81 9.32 8.98
N GLU A 15 5.54 10.29 9.84
CA GLU A 15 5.54 10.05 11.28
C GLU A 15 4.35 9.15 11.61
N ILE A 16 4.64 7.89 11.91
CA ILE A 16 3.63 6.91 12.31
C ILE A 16 3.60 6.90 13.84
N PRO A 17 2.42 7.03 14.48
CA PRO A 17 2.29 6.81 15.91
C PRO A 17 2.82 5.42 16.29
N GLU A 18 3.38 5.27 17.48
CA GLU A 18 3.92 3.98 17.97
C GLU A 18 2.84 2.87 17.89
N GLU A 19 1.59 3.22 18.20
CA GLU A 19 0.45 2.30 18.14
C GLU A 19 0.11 1.84 16.70
N GLY A 20 0.55 2.60 15.69
CA GLY A 20 0.33 2.32 14.27
C GLY A 20 1.48 1.56 13.60
N GLU A 21 2.64 1.41 14.24
CA GLU A 21 3.81 0.78 13.62
C GLU A 21 3.57 -0.69 13.25
N SER A 22 2.90 -1.44 14.15
CA SER A 22 2.55 -2.84 13.92
C SER A 22 1.59 -2.99 12.73
N LEU A 23 0.58 -2.13 12.63
CA LEU A 23 -0.39 -2.10 11.53
C LEU A 23 0.27 -1.69 10.23
N TRP A 24 1.20 -0.73 10.27
CA TRP A 24 1.99 -0.33 9.12
C TRP A 24 2.81 -1.49 8.56
N ALA A 25 3.52 -2.21 9.43
CA ALA A 25 4.25 -3.40 9.04
C ALA A 25 3.33 -4.50 8.51
N ALA A 26 2.20 -4.76 9.17
CA ALA A 26 1.20 -5.76 8.77
C ALA A 26 0.66 -5.47 7.37
N PHE A 27 0.29 -4.21 7.08
CA PHE A 27 -0.19 -3.80 5.77
C PHE A 27 0.85 -4.09 4.67
N TRP A 28 2.11 -3.72 4.88
CA TRP A 28 3.15 -3.99 3.88
C TRP A 28 3.41 -5.48 3.70
N LEU A 29 3.32 -6.30 4.75
CA LEU A 29 3.44 -7.75 4.64
C LEU A 29 2.30 -8.35 3.81
N LEU A 30 1.06 -7.91 4.03
CA LEU A 30 -0.12 -8.30 3.26
C LEU A 30 -0.02 -7.84 1.79
N ASN A 31 0.27 -6.56 1.56
CA ASN A 31 0.36 -5.94 0.24
C ASN A 31 1.38 -6.65 -0.67
N ARG A 32 2.49 -7.15 -0.10
CA ARG A 32 3.52 -7.92 -0.82
C ARG A 32 3.03 -9.27 -1.35
N ARG A 33 1.96 -9.82 -0.78
CA ARG A 33 1.38 -11.11 -1.17
C ARG A 33 0.08 -10.97 -1.96
N ARG A 34 -0.42 -9.75 -2.14
CA ARG A 34 -1.73 -9.50 -2.75
C ARG A 34 -1.81 -10.02 -4.20
N PRO A 35 -2.97 -10.53 -4.61
CA PRO A 35 -3.23 -10.91 -5.98
C PRO A 35 -3.04 -9.73 -6.95
N GLN A 36 -2.47 -10.02 -8.11
CA GLN A 36 -2.37 -9.08 -9.22
C GLN A 36 -3.39 -9.46 -10.29
N GLY A 37 -4.23 -8.50 -10.69
CA GLY A 37 -5.19 -8.63 -11.78
C GLY A 37 -4.76 -7.88 -13.05
N MET A 38 -5.60 -7.93 -14.08
CA MET A 38 -5.35 -7.28 -15.37
C MET A 38 -5.19 -5.75 -15.25
N ASN A 39 -5.86 -5.13 -14.27
CA ASN A 39 -5.79 -3.69 -14.00
C ASN A 39 -4.85 -3.35 -12.82
N GLY A 40 -4.00 -4.30 -12.42
CA GLY A 40 -3.04 -4.15 -11.33
C GLY A 40 -3.51 -4.80 -10.02
N PRO A 41 -3.00 -4.34 -8.86
CA PRO A 41 -3.23 -5.00 -7.59
C PRO A 41 -4.71 -5.00 -7.22
N GLN A 42 -5.19 -6.14 -6.73
CA GLN A 42 -6.57 -6.27 -6.25
C GLN A 42 -6.68 -5.89 -4.78
N PRO A 43 -7.80 -5.27 -4.33
CA PRO A 43 -8.04 -4.95 -2.92
C PRO A 43 -7.79 -6.12 -1.97
N LEU A 44 -7.22 -5.83 -0.81
CA LEU A 44 -7.11 -6.81 0.27
C LEU A 44 -8.53 -7.19 0.73
N THR A 45 -8.77 -8.49 0.82
CA THR A 45 -10.03 -9.02 1.29
C THR A 45 -9.97 -9.36 2.77
N TYR A 46 -11.12 -9.32 3.45
CA TYR A 46 -11.23 -9.81 4.82
C TYR A 46 -10.75 -11.25 4.99
N ALA A 47 -10.91 -12.09 3.96
CA ALA A 47 -10.44 -13.47 3.97
C ALA A 47 -8.90 -13.55 3.99
N GLU A 48 -8.21 -12.69 3.25
CA GLU A 48 -6.74 -12.61 3.25
C GLU A 48 -6.21 -12.08 4.59
N ILE A 49 -6.84 -11.04 5.14
CA ILE A 49 -6.50 -10.48 6.45
C ILE A 49 -6.71 -11.54 7.55
N ALA A 50 -7.86 -12.23 7.53
CA ALA A 50 -8.15 -13.29 8.48
C ALA A 50 -7.18 -14.49 8.34
N SER A 51 -6.84 -14.87 7.11
CA SER A 51 -5.89 -15.96 6.86
C SER A 51 -4.49 -15.59 7.35
N TRP A 52 -4.04 -14.34 7.11
CA TRP A 52 -2.75 -13.86 7.60
C TRP A 52 -2.69 -13.82 9.12
N SER A 53 -3.72 -13.27 9.78
CA SER A 53 -3.84 -13.25 11.24
C SER A 53 -3.78 -14.68 11.81
N HIS A 54 -4.51 -15.63 11.21
CA HIS A 54 -4.49 -17.03 11.61
C HIS A 54 -3.11 -17.69 11.44
N LEU A 55 -2.43 -17.44 10.32
CA LEU A 55 -1.14 -18.08 10.00
C LEU A 55 0.03 -17.50 10.81
N THR A 56 -0.03 -16.23 11.18
CA THR A 56 1.03 -15.54 11.91
C THR A 56 0.84 -15.55 13.42
N GLY A 57 -0.41 -15.73 13.88
CA GLY A 57 -0.77 -15.61 15.29
C GLY A 57 -1.01 -14.16 15.73
N GLU A 58 -0.97 -13.20 14.80
CA GLU A 58 -1.26 -11.79 15.08
C GLU A 58 -2.76 -11.61 15.32
N ILE A 59 -3.14 -11.15 16.50
CA ILE A 59 -4.55 -10.94 16.87
C ILE A 59 -4.93 -9.51 16.51
N LEU A 60 -5.78 -9.37 15.50
CA LEU A 60 -6.30 -8.06 15.08
C LEU A 60 -7.66 -7.76 15.72
N LEU A 61 -7.79 -6.56 16.26
CA LEU A 61 -9.05 -5.97 16.70
C LEU A 61 -9.89 -5.52 15.49
N ARG A 62 -11.19 -5.30 15.72
CA ARG A 62 -12.10 -4.82 14.67
C ARG A 62 -11.61 -3.51 14.07
N GLU A 63 -11.21 -2.58 14.92
CA GLU A 63 -10.74 -1.25 14.58
C GLU A 63 -9.45 -1.32 13.76
N GLU A 64 -8.56 -2.25 14.10
CA GLU A 64 -7.30 -2.48 13.37
C GLU A 64 -7.55 -3.05 11.97
N ILE A 65 -8.53 -3.94 11.82
CA ILE A 65 -8.97 -4.42 10.50
C ILE A 65 -9.47 -3.23 9.66
N THR A 66 -10.28 -2.33 10.25
CA THR A 66 -10.74 -1.11 9.56
C THR A 66 -9.57 -0.23 9.14
N ILE A 67 -8.59 -0.02 10.01
CA ILE A 67 -7.39 0.76 9.68
C ILE A 67 -6.64 0.12 8.50
N ILE A 68 -6.42 -1.20 8.51
CA ILE A 68 -5.74 -1.91 7.40
C ILE A 68 -6.50 -1.76 6.09
N THR A 69 -7.84 -1.82 6.10
CA THR A 69 -8.64 -1.63 4.89
C THR A 69 -8.59 -0.19 4.40
N ASP A 70 -8.63 0.80 5.29
CA ASP A 70 -8.53 2.22 4.92
C ASP A 70 -7.15 2.54 4.33
N MET A 71 -6.08 1.91 4.86
CA MET A 71 -4.74 1.99 4.30
C MET A 71 -4.67 1.40 2.89
N ASP A 72 -5.36 0.27 2.63
CA ASP A 72 -5.39 -0.34 1.30
C ASP A 72 -6.12 0.54 0.28
N ASP A 73 -7.26 1.12 0.66
CA ASP A 73 -8.00 2.06 -0.18
C ASP A 73 -7.13 3.27 -0.54
N ALA A 74 -6.47 3.87 0.45
CA ALA A 74 -5.57 5.00 0.25
C ALA A 74 -4.38 4.65 -0.67
N TYR A 75 -3.81 3.45 -0.52
CA TYR A 75 -2.73 2.97 -1.38
C TYR A 75 -3.19 2.77 -2.83
N LEU A 76 -4.35 2.14 -3.04
CA LEU A 76 -4.90 1.91 -4.38
C LEU A 76 -5.23 3.22 -5.09
N ASP A 77 -5.81 4.18 -4.37
CA ASP A 77 -6.08 5.53 -4.88
C ASP A 77 -4.80 6.25 -5.28
N ALA A 78 -3.76 6.19 -4.44
CA ALA A 78 -2.46 6.79 -4.75
C ALA A 78 -1.82 6.15 -5.99
N LEU A 79 -1.86 4.82 -6.08
CA LEU A 79 -1.33 4.08 -7.22
C LEU A 79 -2.09 4.38 -8.51
N ALA A 80 -3.42 4.53 -8.45
CA ALA A 80 -4.24 4.90 -9.60
C ALA A 80 -3.86 6.30 -10.11
N LYS A 81 -3.72 7.27 -9.20
CA LYS A 81 -3.27 8.64 -9.54
C LYS A 81 -1.87 8.64 -10.16
N GLU A 82 -0.94 7.85 -9.61
CA GLU A 82 0.42 7.74 -10.15
C GLU A 82 0.42 7.16 -11.57
N ARG A 83 -0.34 6.08 -11.81
CA ARG A 83 -0.45 5.46 -13.13
C ARG A 83 -1.04 6.40 -14.17
N GLU A 84 -2.06 7.16 -13.79
CA GLU A 84 -2.65 8.16 -14.68
C GLU A 84 -1.65 9.29 -15.00
N ALA A 85 -0.91 9.78 -14.01
CA ALA A 85 0.13 10.78 -14.23
C ALA A 85 1.25 10.26 -15.17
N GLN A 86 1.66 9.00 -15.01
CA GLN A 86 2.62 8.34 -15.89
C GLN A 86 2.06 8.19 -17.31
N ARG A 87 0.79 7.80 -17.47
CA ARG A 87 0.12 7.71 -18.77
C ARG A 87 0.13 9.05 -19.50
N VAL A 88 -0.30 10.12 -18.83
CA VAL A 88 -0.31 11.49 -19.38
C VAL A 88 1.10 11.97 -19.73
N ALA A 89 2.11 11.64 -18.92
CA ALA A 89 3.50 12.00 -19.20
C ALA A 89 4.05 11.28 -20.45
N ASN A 90 3.67 10.02 -20.66
CA ASN A 90 4.09 9.23 -21.82
C ASN A 90 3.37 9.65 -23.12
N GLU A 91 2.16 10.20 -23.03
CA GLU A 91 1.38 10.68 -24.19
C GLU A 91 1.83 12.05 -24.70
N LYS A 92 2.52 12.86 -23.88
CA LYS A 92 3.13 14.11 -24.34
C LYS A 92 4.39 13.78 -25.14
N PRO A 93 4.46 14.09 -26.45
CA PRO A 93 5.68 13.83 -27.23
C PRO A 93 6.83 14.61 -26.60
N LYS A 94 7.99 13.95 -26.43
CA LYS A 94 9.24 14.66 -26.11
C LYS A 94 9.46 15.71 -27.20
N ALA A 95 9.33 16.98 -26.84
CA ALA A 95 9.62 18.12 -27.69
C ALA A 95 11.09 18.12 -28.13
#